data_AF-A0A0H3X041-F1
#
_entry.id   AF-A0A0H3X041-F1
#
_cell.length_a   1.000
_cell.length_b   1.000
_cell.length_c   1.000
_cell.angle_alpha   90.00
_cell.angle_beta   90.00
_cell.angle_gamma   90.00
#
_symmetry.space_group_name_H-M   'P 1'
#
loop_
_entity.id
_entity.type
_entity.pdbx_description
1 polymer ?
#
loop_
_entity_poly.entity_id
_entity_poly.type
_entity_poly.pdbx_seq_one_letter_code
_entity_poly.pdbx_strand_id
1 'polypeptide(L)'
;MYHGVSSTKPHPSTAGTTGASANQNVATDAITELTQNVDFANLTQVDAVCHSLADVQAVRDFCATVLDGDEQAKSEAAAATLIACQCAEARDQRIEKFSERRDEALTRFARHLSATSKATLAQTVSGNAQENVYSNFFSVHDQQCLVGLVCLEQARTMKGPDELQQASDKLAAAVTAFQNGGRDDLVGKAIRDAAMLYNEALGIVAAKPYYVDAAKHLEKAAATFEQNEEYGPAAKCRAEAAITYMKGQLLDKAREALIAASTNYEKAGRPEAQAAALKVVDSYDAGRLVDAEAEMKVIEGYCAGTDNA
;
A
#
# COMPACT_ATOMS: atom_id res chain seq x y z
N MET A 1 -61.44 -29.35 22.71
CA MET A 1 -60.76 -30.28 21.78
C MET A 1 -59.45 -29.65 21.34
N TYR A 2 -58.38 -30.43 21.42
CA TYR A 2 -57.00 -30.18 20.96
C TYR A 2 -56.94 -29.61 19.52
N HIS A 3 -55.93 -28.86 19.06
CA HIS A 3 -54.48 -29.09 19.16
C HIS A 3 -53.66 -27.80 19.10
N GLY A 4 -52.58 -27.77 19.90
CA GLY A 4 -51.47 -26.83 19.75
C GLY A 4 -50.51 -27.26 18.63
N VAL A 5 -49.88 -26.26 18.02
CA VAL A 5 -48.78 -26.45 17.07
C VAL A 5 -47.53 -25.84 17.71
N SER A 6 -46.64 -26.73 18.14
CA SER A 6 -45.29 -26.42 18.62
C SER A 6 -44.42 -26.12 17.39
N SER A 7 -43.91 -24.89 17.29
CA SER A 7 -42.90 -24.51 16.30
C SER A 7 -41.54 -24.51 16.98
N THR A 8 -40.80 -25.59 16.80
CA THR A 8 -39.39 -25.69 17.18
C THR A 8 -38.57 -24.91 16.17
N LYS A 9 -38.11 -23.71 16.55
CA LYS A 9 -37.02 -23.03 15.84
C LYS A 9 -35.72 -23.80 16.10
N PRO A 10 -34.94 -24.18 15.08
CA PRO A 10 -33.60 -24.69 15.29
C PRO A 10 -32.70 -23.60 15.88
N HIS A 11 -32.05 -23.89 17.00
CA HIS A 11 -30.95 -23.09 17.52
C HIS A 11 -29.75 -23.17 16.55
N PRO A 12 -29.05 -22.05 16.28
CA PRO A 12 -27.77 -22.10 15.61
C PRO A 12 -26.75 -22.79 16.52
N SER A 13 -26.10 -23.81 15.99
CA SER A 13 -25.01 -24.55 16.64
C SER A 13 -23.82 -23.63 16.89
N THR A 14 -23.46 -23.44 18.16
CA THR A 14 -22.26 -22.72 18.64
C THR A 14 -21.06 -23.68 18.79
N ALA A 15 -20.79 -24.49 17.77
CA ALA A 15 -19.60 -25.34 17.74
C ALA A 15 -18.55 -24.70 16.83
N GLY A 16 -17.53 -24.04 17.39
CA GLY A 16 -16.38 -23.57 16.60
C GLY A 16 -15.37 -22.60 17.24
N THR A 17 -15.53 -22.13 18.48
CA THR A 17 -14.69 -21.01 18.99
C THR A 17 -13.50 -21.42 19.86
N THR A 18 -13.40 -22.68 20.30
CA THR A 18 -12.35 -23.11 21.25
C THR A 18 -10.98 -23.38 20.62
N GLY A 19 -10.91 -23.71 19.32
CA GLY A 19 -9.64 -23.96 18.62
C GLY A 19 -8.90 -22.69 18.20
N ALA A 20 -9.64 -21.64 17.81
CA ALA A 20 -9.05 -20.39 17.33
C ALA A 20 -8.29 -19.63 18.45
N SER A 21 -8.86 -19.57 19.65
CA SER A 21 -8.28 -18.86 20.79
C SER A 21 -7.00 -19.53 21.34
N ALA A 22 -6.92 -20.87 21.34
CA ALA A 22 -5.74 -21.58 21.80
C ALA A 22 -4.54 -21.40 20.85
N ASN A 23 -4.78 -21.44 19.52
CA ASN A 23 -3.73 -21.21 18.53
C ASN A 23 -3.25 -19.74 18.51
N GLN A 24 -4.12 -18.78 18.82
CA GLN A 24 -3.79 -17.37 18.88
C GLN A 24 -2.82 -17.04 20.03
N ASN A 25 -3.01 -17.64 21.20
CA ASN A 25 -2.10 -17.45 22.34
C ASN A 25 -0.71 -18.03 22.05
N VAL A 26 -0.63 -19.22 21.44
CA VAL A 26 0.65 -19.87 21.10
C VAL A 26 1.44 -19.07 20.05
N ALA A 27 0.78 -18.51 19.04
CA ALA A 27 1.42 -17.65 18.06
C ALA A 27 2.02 -16.39 18.72
N THR A 28 1.27 -15.77 19.62
CA THR A 28 1.67 -14.54 20.31
C THR A 28 2.88 -14.78 21.22
N ASP A 29 2.91 -15.90 21.95
CA ASP A 29 4.01 -16.25 22.85
C ASP A 29 5.32 -16.47 22.08
N ALA A 30 5.28 -17.24 20.97
CA ALA A 30 6.46 -17.51 20.15
C ALA A 30 7.03 -16.25 19.48
N ILE A 31 6.14 -15.40 18.95
CA ILE A 31 6.54 -14.10 18.37
C ILE A 31 7.16 -13.19 19.46
N THR A 32 6.56 -13.17 20.65
CA THR A 32 7.08 -12.39 21.79
C THR A 32 8.45 -12.88 22.20
N GLU A 33 8.66 -14.19 22.34
CA GLU A 33 9.94 -14.78 22.73
C GLU A 33 11.06 -14.44 21.74
N LEU A 34 10.78 -14.54 20.44
CA LEU A 34 11.75 -14.22 19.39
C LEU A 34 12.07 -12.73 19.31
N THR A 35 11.12 -11.86 19.61
CA THR A 35 11.28 -10.42 19.41
C THR A 35 11.69 -9.68 20.67
N GLN A 36 11.40 -10.15 21.90
CA GLN A 36 11.51 -9.39 23.16
C GLN A 36 12.87 -8.71 23.41
N ASN A 37 13.96 -9.29 22.93
CA ASN A 37 15.33 -8.79 23.14
C ASN A 37 15.97 -8.22 21.86
N VAL A 38 15.20 -8.07 20.77
CA VAL A 38 15.70 -7.53 19.51
C VAL A 38 15.85 -6.01 19.60
N ASP A 39 17.01 -5.53 19.21
CA ASP A 39 17.25 -4.13 18.88
C ASP A 39 16.89 -3.90 17.41
N PHE A 40 15.74 -3.29 17.13
CA PHE A 40 15.27 -3.03 15.77
C PHE A 40 16.06 -1.91 15.06
N ALA A 41 16.97 -1.22 15.75
CA ALA A 41 17.95 -0.35 15.09
C ALA A 41 19.14 -1.12 14.52
N ASN A 42 19.34 -2.38 14.92
CA ASN A 42 20.41 -3.26 14.46
C ASN A 42 19.93 -4.16 13.31
N LEU A 43 20.36 -3.82 12.10
CA LEU A 43 19.99 -4.53 10.87
C LEU A 43 20.21 -6.04 10.90
N THR A 44 21.34 -6.47 11.44
CA THR A 44 21.66 -7.90 11.51
C THR A 44 20.71 -8.64 12.44
N GLN A 45 20.27 -8.01 13.54
CA GLN A 45 19.28 -8.61 14.43
C GLN A 45 17.89 -8.63 13.80
N VAL A 46 17.51 -7.56 13.09
CA VAL A 46 16.25 -7.49 12.34
C VAL A 46 16.18 -8.60 11.29
N ASP A 47 17.23 -8.75 10.47
CA ASP A 47 17.27 -9.80 9.46
C ASP A 47 17.18 -11.19 10.11
N ALA A 48 17.92 -11.44 11.19
CA ALA A 48 17.88 -12.71 11.89
C ALA A 48 16.50 -13.02 12.50
N VAL A 49 15.82 -12.02 13.08
CA VAL A 49 14.47 -12.23 13.64
C VAL A 49 13.44 -12.42 12.54
N CYS A 50 13.52 -11.71 11.41
CA CYS A 50 12.62 -11.93 10.28
C CYS A 50 12.74 -13.35 9.72
N HIS A 51 13.97 -13.87 9.57
CA HIS A 51 14.19 -15.27 9.18
C HIS A 51 13.57 -16.24 10.21
N SER A 52 13.81 -16.00 11.50
CA SER A 52 13.28 -16.85 12.57
C SER A 52 11.75 -16.81 12.66
N LEU A 53 11.13 -15.66 12.43
CA LEU A 53 9.67 -15.49 12.42
C LEU A 53 9.03 -16.22 11.24
N ALA A 54 9.67 -16.26 10.07
CA ALA A 54 9.17 -17.02 8.92
C ALA A 54 9.12 -18.54 9.20
N ASP A 55 9.99 -19.04 10.08
CA ASP A 55 10.02 -20.45 10.51
C ASP A 55 9.03 -20.79 11.64
N VAL A 56 8.38 -19.80 12.25
CA VAL A 56 7.36 -20.03 13.30
C VAL A 56 6.17 -20.77 12.70
N GLN A 57 5.83 -21.93 13.26
CA GLN A 57 4.77 -22.79 12.72
C GLN A 57 3.44 -22.05 12.54
N ALA A 58 3.04 -21.20 13.49
CA ALA A 58 1.81 -20.42 13.38
C ALA A 58 1.82 -19.42 12.21
N VAL A 59 2.98 -18.82 11.91
CA VAL A 59 3.14 -17.92 10.75
C VAL A 59 3.06 -18.71 9.44
N ARG A 60 3.68 -19.90 9.39
CA ARG A 60 3.62 -20.80 8.23
C ARG A 60 2.20 -21.30 7.98
N ASP A 61 1.49 -21.72 9.02
CA ASP A 61 0.10 -22.18 8.92
C ASP A 61 -0.83 -21.04 8.45
N PHE A 62 -0.62 -19.83 8.97
CA PHE A 62 -1.30 -18.63 8.49
C PHE A 62 -1.02 -18.38 7.01
N CYS A 63 0.26 -18.33 6.61
CA CYS A 63 0.66 -18.10 5.22
C CYS A 63 0.11 -19.18 4.28
N ALA A 64 0.19 -20.45 4.65
CA ALA A 64 -0.39 -21.56 3.89
C ALA A 64 -1.91 -21.46 3.73
N THR A 65 -2.59 -20.80 4.67
CA THR A 65 -4.04 -20.57 4.59
C THR A 65 -4.37 -19.40 3.67
N VAL A 66 -3.60 -18.31 3.72
CA VAL A 66 -3.99 -17.05 3.07
C VAL A 66 -3.36 -16.82 1.70
N LEU A 67 -2.24 -17.46 1.39
CA LEU A 67 -1.51 -17.27 0.13
C LEU A 67 -1.98 -18.23 -0.97
N ASP A 68 -1.68 -17.87 -2.22
CA ASP A 68 -1.96 -18.68 -3.41
C ASP A 68 -0.97 -19.84 -3.64
N GLY A 69 0.12 -19.86 -2.87
CA GLY A 69 1.19 -20.86 -2.95
C GLY A 69 2.33 -20.50 -3.90
N ASP A 70 2.18 -19.44 -4.69
CA ASP A 70 3.24 -18.94 -5.56
C ASP A 70 4.24 -18.10 -4.76
N GLU A 71 5.53 -18.28 -5.04
CA GLU A 71 6.64 -17.64 -4.31
C GLU A 71 6.52 -17.74 -2.77
N GLN A 72 5.96 -18.84 -2.25
CA GLN A 72 5.62 -19.04 -0.84
C GLN A 72 6.68 -18.52 0.14
N ALA A 73 7.95 -18.91 -0.03
CA ALA A 73 9.04 -18.49 0.85
C ALA A 73 9.26 -16.96 0.88
N LYS A 74 9.10 -16.27 -0.25
CA LYS A 74 9.24 -14.80 -0.30
C LYS A 74 8.03 -14.10 0.32
N SER A 75 6.84 -14.69 0.19
CA SER A 75 5.60 -14.18 0.79
C SER A 75 5.57 -14.43 2.31
N GLU A 76 6.10 -15.56 2.78
CA GLU A 76 6.35 -15.84 4.21
C GLU A 76 7.37 -14.86 4.79
N ALA A 77 8.47 -14.59 4.07
CA ALA A 77 9.43 -13.56 4.46
C ALA A 77 8.78 -12.17 4.56
N ALA A 78 7.93 -11.79 3.60
CA ALA A 78 7.18 -10.54 3.66
C ALA A 78 6.25 -10.48 4.89
N ALA A 79 5.55 -11.57 5.21
CA ALA A 79 4.72 -11.65 6.41
C ALA A 79 5.55 -11.45 7.69
N ALA A 80 6.72 -12.11 7.77
CA ALA A 80 7.64 -11.96 8.89
C ALA A 80 8.16 -10.51 9.03
N THR A 81 8.49 -9.85 7.93
CA THR A 81 8.86 -8.42 7.90
C THR A 81 7.75 -7.55 8.49
N LEU A 82 6.48 -7.79 8.13
CA LEU A 82 5.34 -7.02 8.65
C LEU A 82 5.12 -7.25 10.15
N ILE A 83 5.24 -8.50 10.62
CA ILE A 83 5.17 -8.85 12.04
C ILE A 83 6.30 -8.13 12.82
N ALA A 84 7.53 -8.17 12.31
CA ALA A 84 8.66 -7.49 12.91
C ALA A 84 8.47 -5.96 12.96
N CYS A 85 7.91 -5.35 11.91
CA CYS A 85 7.55 -3.93 11.91
C CYS A 85 6.56 -3.61 13.04
N GLN A 86 5.49 -4.39 13.18
CA GLN A 86 4.52 -4.21 14.26
C GLN A 86 5.16 -4.32 15.64
N CYS A 87 6.06 -5.28 15.84
CA CYS A 87 6.78 -5.43 17.11
C CYS A 87 7.71 -4.23 17.42
N ALA A 88 8.37 -3.67 16.40
CA ALA A 88 9.20 -2.48 16.55
C ALA A 88 8.36 -1.24 16.90
N GLU A 89 7.21 -1.06 16.23
CA GLU A 89 6.27 0.03 16.51
C GLU A 89 5.71 -0.03 17.93
N ALA A 90 5.37 -1.23 18.42
CA ALA A 90 4.91 -1.43 19.79
C ALA A 90 5.96 -1.04 20.86
N ARG A 91 7.21 -0.78 20.44
CA ARG A 91 8.33 -0.37 21.30
C ARG A 91 8.89 1.01 20.92
N ASP A 92 8.18 1.76 20.09
CA ASP A 92 8.60 3.07 19.57
C ASP A 92 10.00 3.04 18.91
N GLN A 93 10.35 1.93 18.27
CA GLN A 93 11.62 1.78 17.56
C GLN A 93 11.46 2.05 16.06
N ARG A 94 12.47 2.69 15.46
CA ARG A 94 12.46 3.05 14.03
C ARG A 94 12.63 1.81 13.15
N ILE A 95 11.77 1.69 12.13
CA ILE A 95 11.75 0.58 11.17
C ILE A 95 12.40 0.92 9.82
N GLU A 96 12.88 2.16 9.66
CA GLU A 96 13.39 2.70 8.39
C GLU A 96 14.60 1.94 7.83
N LYS A 97 15.28 1.15 8.66
CA LYS A 97 16.51 0.45 8.27
C LYS A 97 16.28 -0.93 7.71
N PHE A 98 15.09 -1.53 7.84
CA PHE A 98 14.87 -2.94 7.50
C PHE A 98 15.33 -3.26 6.08
N SER A 99 15.94 -4.43 5.89
CA SER A 99 16.47 -4.85 4.58
C SER A 99 15.39 -4.89 3.51
N GLU A 100 14.20 -5.37 3.87
CA GLU A 100 12.96 -5.16 3.13
C GLU A 100 12.13 -4.07 3.78
N ARG A 101 11.74 -3.07 2.99
CA ARG A 101 10.86 -1.99 3.47
C ARG A 101 9.43 -2.50 3.63
N ARG A 102 8.71 -1.94 4.61
CA ARG A 102 7.32 -2.33 4.93
C ARG A 102 6.38 -2.22 3.72
N ASP A 103 6.55 -1.20 2.88
CA ASP A 103 5.76 -1.00 1.66
C ASP A 103 6.01 -2.10 0.60
N GLU A 104 7.25 -2.57 0.47
CA GLU A 104 7.60 -3.70 -0.38
C GLU A 104 7.01 -5.01 0.14
N ALA A 105 7.12 -5.26 1.45
CA ALA A 105 6.52 -6.42 2.10
C ALA A 105 4.99 -6.44 1.94
N LEU A 106 4.30 -5.32 2.20
CA LEU A 106 2.85 -5.19 1.98
C LEU A 106 2.47 -5.48 0.53
N THR A 107 3.20 -4.90 -0.43
CA THR A 107 2.93 -5.07 -1.86
C THR A 107 3.13 -6.51 -2.30
N ARG A 108 4.21 -7.16 -1.85
CA ARG A 108 4.48 -8.56 -2.16
C ARG A 108 3.42 -9.46 -1.54
N PHE A 109 3.14 -9.29 -0.26
CA PHE A 109 2.16 -10.10 0.45
C PHE A 109 0.78 -10.00 -0.20
N ALA A 110 0.30 -8.79 -0.49
CA ALA A 110 -0.99 -8.56 -1.15
C ALA A 110 -1.10 -9.24 -2.52
N ARG A 111 -0.02 -9.24 -3.31
CA ARG A 111 0.03 -9.85 -4.65
C ARG A 111 -0.24 -11.35 -4.60
N HIS A 112 0.35 -12.04 -3.62
CA HIS A 112 0.31 -13.49 -3.46
C HIS A 112 -0.83 -13.99 -2.57
N LEU A 113 -1.78 -13.13 -2.19
CA LEU A 113 -2.99 -13.58 -1.51
C LEU A 113 -3.82 -14.47 -2.44
N SER A 114 -4.36 -15.56 -1.88
CA SER A 114 -5.33 -16.39 -2.59
C SER A 114 -6.58 -15.60 -2.98
N ALA A 115 -7.32 -16.07 -3.99
CA ALA A 115 -8.57 -15.42 -4.41
C ALA A 115 -9.58 -15.30 -3.27
N THR A 116 -9.68 -16.34 -2.42
CA THR A 116 -10.53 -16.34 -1.22
C THR A 116 -10.09 -15.27 -0.24
N SER A 117 -8.79 -15.19 0.05
CA SER A 117 -8.19 -14.18 0.92
C SER A 117 -8.43 -12.75 0.44
N LYS A 118 -8.23 -12.49 -0.85
CA LYS A 118 -8.50 -11.19 -1.47
C LYS A 118 -9.98 -10.82 -1.31
N ALA A 119 -10.90 -11.77 -1.51
CA ALA A 119 -12.33 -11.54 -1.31
C ALA A 119 -12.67 -11.24 0.16
N THR A 120 -12.10 -11.99 1.11
CA THR A 120 -12.28 -11.76 2.55
C THR A 120 -11.79 -10.37 2.97
N LEU A 121 -10.57 -9.98 2.58
CA LEU A 121 -10.04 -8.65 2.89
C LEU A 121 -10.91 -7.55 2.28
N ALA A 122 -11.32 -7.67 1.02
CA ALA A 122 -12.14 -6.65 0.36
C ALA A 122 -13.51 -6.42 1.05
N GLN A 123 -14.04 -7.41 1.77
CA GLN A 123 -15.29 -7.27 2.54
C GLN A 123 -15.10 -6.44 3.83
N THR A 124 -13.87 -6.37 4.37
CA THR A 124 -13.58 -5.66 5.63
C THR A 124 -13.61 -4.12 5.51
N VAL A 125 -13.56 -3.57 4.30
CA VAL A 125 -13.67 -2.10 4.04
C VAL A 125 -14.97 -1.51 4.62
N SER A 126 -16.03 -2.31 4.71
CA SER A 126 -17.39 -1.88 5.06
C SER A 126 -17.62 -1.54 6.55
N GLY A 127 -16.56 -1.39 7.35
CA GLY A 127 -16.65 -1.00 8.77
C GLY A 127 -16.94 -2.16 9.74
N ASN A 128 -17.18 -3.36 9.23
CA ASN A 128 -17.11 -4.58 10.01
C ASN A 128 -15.66 -5.08 10.03
N ALA A 129 -14.79 -4.36 10.74
CA ALA A 129 -13.47 -4.87 11.15
C ALA A 129 -13.67 -5.98 12.19
N GLN A 130 -14.40 -7.04 11.83
CA GLN A 130 -14.43 -8.27 12.60
C GLN A 130 -13.00 -8.78 12.69
N GLU A 131 -12.63 -9.24 13.89
CA GLU A 131 -11.45 -10.08 14.09
C GLU A 131 -11.44 -11.14 12.99
N ASN A 132 -10.36 -11.14 12.22
CA ASN A 132 -10.16 -12.04 11.11
C ASN A 132 -8.77 -12.67 11.25
N VAL A 133 -8.42 -13.60 10.38
CA VAL A 133 -7.14 -14.30 10.49
C VAL A 133 -5.92 -13.35 10.44
N TYR A 134 -6.04 -12.17 9.83
CA TYR A 134 -4.97 -11.18 9.72
C TYR A 134 -4.77 -10.39 11.01
N SER A 135 -5.82 -10.17 11.83
CA SER A 135 -5.69 -9.43 13.09
C SER A 135 -4.84 -10.11 14.14
N ASN A 136 -4.52 -11.39 13.94
CA ASN A 136 -3.60 -12.14 14.78
C ASN A 136 -2.12 -11.85 14.49
N PHE A 137 -1.81 -11.34 13.30
CA PHE A 137 -0.43 -11.21 12.82
C PHE A 137 -0.06 -9.80 12.38
N PHE A 138 -1.04 -8.98 11.99
CA PHE A 138 -0.80 -7.67 11.42
C PHE A 138 -1.51 -6.57 12.19
N SER A 139 -0.87 -5.41 12.24
CA SER A 139 -1.46 -4.19 12.80
C SER A 139 -2.72 -3.79 12.03
N VAL A 140 -3.59 -3.00 12.66
CA VAL A 140 -4.76 -2.44 11.97
C VAL A 140 -4.33 -1.62 10.76
N HIS A 141 -3.22 -0.87 10.86
CA HIS A 141 -2.67 -0.10 9.74
C HIS A 141 -2.28 -0.98 8.55
N ASP A 142 -1.56 -2.08 8.79
CA ASP A 142 -1.16 -3.03 7.73
C ASP A 142 -2.37 -3.70 7.10
N GLN A 143 -3.35 -4.11 7.91
CA GLN A 143 -4.59 -4.70 7.40
C GLN A 143 -5.30 -3.74 6.45
N GLN A 144 -5.47 -2.47 6.85
CA GLN A 144 -6.06 -1.46 5.99
C GLN A 144 -5.25 -1.22 4.71
N CYS A 145 -3.92 -1.27 4.79
CA CYS A 145 -3.08 -1.19 3.59
C CYS A 145 -3.26 -2.39 2.65
N LEU A 146 -3.31 -3.61 3.18
CA LEU A 146 -3.53 -4.83 2.39
C LEU A 146 -4.90 -4.79 1.70
N VAL A 147 -5.94 -4.37 2.42
CA VAL A 147 -7.28 -4.15 1.88
C VAL A 147 -7.24 -3.16 0.71
N GLY A 148 -6.57 -2.01 0.90
CA GLY A 148 -6.43 -1.01 -0.15
C GLY A 148 -5.69 -1.53 -1.38
N LEU A 149 -4.60 -2.28 -1.19
CA LEU A 149 -3.83 -2.89 -2.28
C LEU A 149 -4.66 -3.91 -3.07
N VAL A 150 -5.44 -4.74 -2.38
CA VAL A 150 -6.34 -5.72 -3.02
C VAL A 150 -7.44 -5.01 -3.82
N CYS A 151 -8.06 -3.97 -3.26
CA CYS A 151 -9.07 -3.19 -3.98
C CYS A 151 -8.48 -2.49 -5.21
N LEU A 152 -7.27 -1.95 -5.10
CA LEU A 152 -6.54 -1.32 -6.21
C LEU A 152 -6.21 -2.34 -7.32
N GLU A 153 -5.74 -3.53 -6.97
CA GLU A 153 -5.48 -4.60 -7.92
C GLU A 153 -6.77 -5.02 -8.65
N GLN A 154 -7.86 -5.23 -7.92
CA GLN A 154 -9.16 -5.57 -8.49
C GLN A 154 -9.63 -4.51 -9.49
N ALA A 155 -9.54 -3.22 -9.13
CA ALA A 155 -9.91 -2.13 -10.03
C ALA A 155 -9.11 -2.14 -11.34
N ARG A 156 -7.81 -2.46 -11.30
CA ARG A 156 -6.94 -2.50 -12.49
C ARG A 156 -7.24 -3.66 -13.44
N THR A 157 -7.91 -4.70 -12.96
CA THR A 157 -8.35 -5.81 -13.81
C THR A 157 -9.66 -5.53 -14.55
N MET A 158 -10.43 -4.54 -14.09
CA MET A 158 -11.70 -4.13 -14.68
C MET A 158 -11.44 -3.18 -15.85
N LYS A 159 -11.76 -3.62 -17.07
CA LYS A 159 -11.43 -2.88 -18.32
C LYS A 159 -12.64 -2.70 -19.24
N GLY A 160 -13.75 -3.37 -18.96
CA GLY A 160 -14.98 -3.24 -19.74
C GLY A 160 -15.69 -1.92 -19.47
N PRO A 161 -16.42 -1.36 -20.46
CA PRO A 161 -17.27 -0.19 -20.24
C PRO A 161 -18.35 -0.44 -19.18
N ASP A 162 -18.84 -1.68 -19.09
CA ASP A 162 -19.81 -2.11 -18.07
C ASP A 162 -19.20 -2.30 -16.67
N GLU A 163 -17.85 -2.31 -16.58
CA GLU A 163 -17.11 -2.52 -15.34
C GLU A 163 -16.59 -1.21 -14.74
N LEU A 164 -16.74 -0.07 -15.44
CA LEU A 164 -16.21 1.23 -15.01
C LEU A 164 -16.71 1.64 -13.62
N GLN A 165 -18.01 1.45 -13.35
CA GLN A 165 -18.58 1.76 -12.04
C GLN A 165 -17.99 0.87 -10.94
N GLN A 166 -17.79 -0.42 -11.23
CA GLN A 166 -17.18 -1.36 -10.27
C GLN A 166 -15.73 -0.98 -10.00
N ALA A 167 -14.97 -0.59 -11.03
CA ALA A 167 -13.60 -0.13 -10.88
C ALA A 167 -13.52 1.14 -10.02
N SER A 168 -14.43 2.09 -10.25
CA SER A 168 -14.59 3.30 -9.44
C SER A 168 -14.90 2.97 -7.97
N ASP A 169 -15.84 2.07 -7.71
CA ASP A 169 -16.21 1.66 -6.35
C ASP A 169 -15.03 1.00 -5.62
N LYS A 170 -14.25 0.17 -6.34
CA LYS A 170 -13.03 -0.45 -5.80
C LYS A 170 -11.94 0.58 -5.51
N LEU A 171 -11.77 1.60 -6.33
CA LEU A 171 -10.81 2.67 -6.05
C LEU A 171 -11.23 3.53 -4.87
N ALA A 172 -12.52 3.84 -4.72
CA ALA A 172 -13.05 4.53 -3.54
C ALA A 172 -12.83 3.71 -2.25
N ALA A 173 -13.04 2.39 -2.32
CA ALA A 173 -12.71 1.46 -1.24
C ALA A 173 -11.21 1.47 -0.90
N ALA A 174 -10.34 1.47 -1.93
CA ALA A 174 -8.90 1.54 -1.74
C ALA A 174 -8.46 2.85 -1.07
N VAL A 175 -9.00 3.99 -1.51
CA VAL A 175 -8.76 5.31 -0.90
C VAL A 175 -9.14 5.30 0.57
N THR A 176 -10.35 4.82 0.89
CA THR A 176 -10.83 4.75 2.28
C THR A 176 -9.91 3.88 3.14
N ALA A 177 -9.51 2.72 2.63
CA ALA A 177 -8.62 1.81 3.34
C ALA A 177 -7.23 2.45 3.56
N PHE A 178 -6.63 3.07 2.55
CA PHE A 178 -5.33 3.74 2.70
C PHE A 178 -5.38 4.95 3.63
N GLN A 179 -6.49 5.70 3.65
CA GLN A 179 -6.71 6.78 4.62
C GLN A 179 -6.74 6.23 6.06
N ASN A 180 -7.49 5.16 6.29
CA ASN A 180 -7.53 4.48 7.59
C ASN A 180 -6.17 3.89 7.99
N GLY A 181 -5.39 3.44 7.00
CA GLY A 181 -4.02 2.97 7.17
C GLY A 181 -2.98 4.08 7.38
N GLY A 182 -3.35 5.36 7.20
CA GLY A 182 -2.42 6.50 7.33
C GLY A 182 -1.42 6.62 6.18
N ARG A 183 -1.73 6.10 4.99
CA ARG A 183 -0.81 6.04 3.83
C ARG A 183 -1.18 7.02 2.74
N ASP A 184 -0.88 8.30 2.94
CA ASP A 184 -1.17 9.38 1.99
C ASP A 184 -0.56 9.12 0.58
N ASP A 185 0.59 8.46 0.50
CA ASP A 185 1.22 8.11 -0.78
C ASP A 185 0.35 7.13 -1.59
N LEU A 186 -0.23 6.14 -0.93
CA LEU A 186 -1.11 5.14 -1.54
C LEU A 186 -2.50 5.73 -1.82
N VAL A 187 -2.99 6.64 -0.98
CA VAL A 187 -4.20 7.44 -1.27
C VAL A 187 -4.02 8.21 -2.57
N GLY A 188 -2.93 8.98 -2.70
CA GLY A 188 -2.66 9.76 -3.91
C GLY A 188 -2.61 8.89 -5.18
N LYS A 189 -1.97 7.71 -5.11
CA LYS A 189 -1.94 6.75 -6.23
C LYS A 189 -3.33 6.21 -6.58
N ALA A 190 -4.15 5.83 -5.60
CA ALA A 190 -5.49 5.32 -5.84
C ALA A 190 -6.42 6.39 -6.46
N ILE A 191 -6.36 7.64 -5.98
CA ILE A 191 -7.13 8.76 -6.56
C ILE A 191 -6.65 9.05 -7.99
N ARG A 192 -5.33 8.99 -8.25
CA ARG A 192 -4.78 9.17 -9.60
C ARG A 192 -5.29 8.10 -10.57
N ASP A 193 -5.30 6.84 -10.16
CA ASP A 193 -5.81 5.73 -10.98
C ASP A 193 -7.32 5.94 -11.26
N ALA A 194 -8.09 6.45 -10.29
CA ALA A 194 -9.50 6.82 -10.51
C ALA A 194 -9.65 7.99 -11.50
N ALA A 195 -8.80 9.02 -11.38
CA ALA A 195 -8.79 10.15 -12.29
C ALA A 195 -8.49 9.72 -13.74
N MET A 196 -7.60 8.74 -13.93
CA MET A 196 -7.32 8.16 -15.24
C MET A 196 -8.55 7.47 -15.83
N LEU A 197 -9.27 6.64 -15.04
CA LEU A 197 -10.52 6.01 -15.49
C LEU A 197 -11.59 7.04 -15.85
N TYR A 198 -11.77 8.09 -15.03
CA TYR A 198 -12.72 9.16 -15.33
C TYR A 198 -12.34 9.94 -16.60
N ASN A 199 -11.04 10.14 -16.84
CA ASN A 199 -10.58 10.83 -18.04
C ASN A 199 -10.88 10.03 -19.30
N GLU A 200 -10.67 8.71 -19.25
CA GLU A 200 -10.99 7.80 -20.36
C GLU A 200 -12.51 7.76 -20.64
N ALA A 201 -13.34 7.75 -19.60
CA ALA A 201 -14.79 7.62 -19.75
C ALA A 201 -15.51 8.94 -20.04
N LEU A 202 -15.09 10.04 -19.40
CA LEU A 202 -15.83 11.31 -19.35
C LEU A 202 -14.99 12.51 -19.84
N GLY A 203 -13.72 12.29 -20.18
CA GLY A 203 -12.80 13.33 -20.63
C GLY A 203 -12.20 14.16 -19.51
N ILE A 204 -11.24 15.00 -19.88
CA ILE A 204 -10.37 15.70 -18.93
C ILE A 204 -11.09 16.67 -18.00
N VAL A 205 -12.18 17.29 -18.46
CA VAL A 205 -12.94 18.26 -17.67
C VAL A 205 -13.50 17.62 -16.39
N ALA A 206 -14.01 16.39 -16.50
CA ALA A 206 -14.53 15.64 -15.35
C ALA A 206 -13.42 15.07 -14.46
N ALA A 207 -12.29 14.67 -15.05
CA ALA A 207 -11.17 14.06 -14.32
C ALA A 207 -10.29 15.08 -13.58
N LYS A 208 -10.23 16.32 -14.05
CA LYS A 208 -9.38 17.38 -13.50
C LYS A 208 -9.42 17.52 -11.97
N PRO A 209 -10.58 17.65 -11.30
CA PRO A 209 -10.61 17.78 -9.84
C PRO A 209 -9.95 16.58 -9.12
N TYR A 210 -10.08 15.36 -9.65
CA TYR A 210 -9.47 14.16 -9.08
C TYR A 210 -7.95 14.14 -9.28
N TYR A 211 -7.43 14.60 -10.42
CA TYR A 211 -5.99 14.78 -10.59
C TYR A 211 -5.42 15.78 -9.57
N VAL A 212 -6.12 16.89 -9.33
CA VAL A 212 -5.69 17.88 -8.34
C VAL A 212 -5.66 17.28 -6.93
N ASP A 213 -6.69 16.52 -6.57
CA ASP A 213 -6.79 15.90 -5.25
C ASP A 213 -5.70 14.83 -5.04
N ALA A 214 -5.49 13.97 -6.05
CA ALA A 214 -4.43 12.98 -6.05
C ALA A 214 -3.03 13.60 -5.86
N ALA A 215 -2.74 14.68 -6.58
CA ALA A 215 -1.46 15.38 -6.48
C ALA A 215 -1.23 15.97 -5.08
N LYS A 216 -2.27 16.53 -4.44
CA LYS A 216 -2.17 17.05 -3.06
C LYS A 216 -1.82 15.98 -2.04
N HIS A 217 -2.41 14.79 -2.15
CA HIS A 217 -2.08 13.66 -1.29
C HIS A 217 -0.63 13.20 -1.48
N LEU A 218 -0.14 13.18 -2.73
CA LEU A 218 1.26 12.88 -3.03
C LEU A 218 2.22 13.93 -2.45
N GLU A 219 1.89 15.22 -2.52
CA GLU A 219 2.69 16.28 -1.89
C GLU A 219 2.70 16.18 -0.37
N LYS A 220 1.56 15.85 0.25
CA LYS A 220 1.48 15.60 1.69
C LYS A 220 2.35 14.42 2.10
N ALA A 221 2.30 13.32 1.36
CA ALA A 221 3.16 12.16 1.60
C ALA A 221 4.66 12.52 1.45
N ALA A 222 5.01 13.30 0.41
CA ALA A 222 6.38 13.77 0.24
C ALA A 222 6.87 14.58 1.44
N ALA A 223 6.04 15.48 1.99
CA ALA A 223 6.39 16.26 3.18
C ALA A 223 6.63 15.37 4.41
N THR A 224 5.84 14.30 4.60
CA THR A 224 6.08 13.31 5.67
C THR A 224 7.41 12.60 5.47
N PHE A 225 7.72 12.13 4.25
CA PHE A 225 9.02 11.50 3.97
C PHE A 225 10.20 12.47 4.16
N GLU A 226 10.05 13.74 3.77
CA GLU A 226 11.08 14.78 4.00
C GLU A 226 11.34 15.00 5.50
N GLN A 227 10.30 15.02 6.34
CA GLN A 227 10.43 15.14 7.80
C GLN A 227 11.20 13.98 8.42
N ASN A 228 11.10 12.79 7.82
CA ASN A 228 11.82 11.59 8.22
C ASN A 228 13.18 11.43 7.52
N GLU A 229 13.62 12.44 6.75
CA GLU A 229 14.86 12.41 5.96
C GLU A 229 14.90 11.29 4.89
N GLU A 230 13.74 10.75 4.52
CA GLU A 230 13.55 9.78 3.43
C GLU A 230 13.47 10.50 2.07
N TYR A 231 14.56 11.14 1.67
CA TYR A 231 14.57 12.01 0.48
C TYR A 231 14.28 11.29 -0.84
N GLY A 232 14.65 10.01 -0.97
CA GLY A 232 14.34 9.21 -2.16
C GLY A 232 12.82 9.03 -2.37
N PRO A 233 12.10 8.44 -1.39
CA PRO A 233 10.63 8.38 -1.40
C PRO A 233 9.96 9.75 -1.58
N ALA A 234 10.44 10.79 -0.89
CA ALA A 234 9.92 12.13 -1.03
C ALA A 234 10.04 12.67 -2.48
N ALA A 235 11.20 12.51 -3.11
CA ALA A 235 11.44 12.92 -4.49
C ALA A 235 10.47 12.23 -5.45
N LYS A 236 10.28 10.92 -5.28
CA LYS A 236 9.34 10.13 -6.07
C LYS A 236 7.90 10.62 -5.91
N CYS A 237 7.45 10.89 -4.68
CA CYS A 237 6.12 11.44 -4.45
C CYS A 237 5.92 12.82 -5.11
N ARG A 238 6.92 13.72 -5.04
CA ARG A 238 6.88 15.03 -5.72
C ARG A 238 6.85 14.89 -7.25
N ALA A 239 7.66 14.00 -7.80
CA ALA A 239 7.66 13.71 -9.24
C ALA A 239 6.30 13.15 -9.70
N GLU A 240 5.74 12.19 -8.97
CA GLU A 240 4.39 11.66 -9.24
C GLU A 240 3.32 12.76 -9.10
N ALA A 241 3.44 13.67 -8.12
CA ALA A 241 2.53 14.81 -7.99
C ALA A 241 2.63 15.75 -9.20
N ALA A 242 3.84 16.01 -9.71
CA ALA A 242 4.05 16.84 -10.88
C ALA A 242 3.37 16.24 -12.12
N ILE A 243 3.60 14.95 -12.39
CA ILE A 243 2.94 14.20 -13.48
C ILE A 243 1.41 14.31 -13.36
N THR A 244 0.91 14.17 -12.12
CA THR A 244 -0.52 14.23 -11.84
C THR A 244 -1.09 15.65 -12.08
N TYR A 245 -0.38 16.70 -11.67
CA TYR A 245 -0.75 18.09 -11.96
C TYR A 245 -0.73 18.40 -13.46
N MET A 246 0.22 17.86 -14.22
CA MET A 246 0.24 18.00 -15.68
C MET A 246 -1.01 17.40 -16.32
N LYS A 247 -1.37 16.17 -15.91
CA LYS A 247 -2.60 15.52 -16.38
C LYS A 247 -3.82 16.37 -16.04
N GLY A 248 -3.84 17.00 -14.86
CA GLY A 248 -4.86 17.98 -14.46
C GLY A 248 -4.75 19.37 -15.11
N GLN A 249 -3.82 19.59 -16.05
CA GLN A 249 -3.55 20.86 -16.73
C GLN A 249 -3.26 22.03 -15.76
N LEU A 250 -2.51 21.75 -14.68
CA LEU A 250 -1.99 22.76 -13.74
C LEU A 250 -0.47 22.85 -13.86
N LEU A 251 0.00 23.47 -14.94
CA LEU A 251 1.43 23.51 -15.28
C LEU A 251 2.30 24.21 -14.22
N ASP A 252 1.82 25.31 -13.64
CA ASP A 252 2.56 26.02 -12.57
C ASP A 252 2.79 25.13 -11.35
N LYS A 253 1.77 24.33 -10.96
CA LYS A 253 1.87 23.38 -9.85
C LYS A 253 2.76 22.20 -10.20
N ALA A 254 2.70 21.70 -11.43
CA ALA A 254 3.62 20.66 -11.90
C ALA A 254 5.07 21.12 -11.82
N ARG A 255 5.33 22.36 -12.24
CA ARG A 255 6.66 23.00 -12.15
C ARG A 255 7.15 23.12 -10.71
N GLU A 256 6.33 23.65 -9.81
CA GLU A 256 6.65 23.73 -8.38
C GLU A 256 7.03 22.36 -7.80
N ALA A 257 6.23 21.33 -8.10
CA ALA A 257 6.46 19.97 -7.65
C ALA A 257 7.76 19.36 -8.24
N LEU A 258 8.10 19.63 -9.50
CA LEU A 258 9.36 19.19 -10.12
C LEU A 258 10.59 19.83 -9.48
N ILE A 259 10.53 21.13 -9.15
CA ILE A 259 11.62 21.82 -8.45
C ILE A 259 11.84 21.18 -7.07
N ALA A 260 10.76 20.92 -6.33
CA ALA A 260 10.84 20.21 -5.05
C ALA A 260 11.39 18.77 -5.24
N ALA A 261 10.94 18.04 -6.26
CA ALA A 261 11.46 16.72 -6.59
C ALA A 261 12.97 16.74 -6.85
N SER A 262 13.46 17.71 -7.65
CA SER A 262 14.89 17.86 -7.95
C SER A 262 15.74 18.09 -6.69
N THR A 263 15.24 18.92 -5.77
CA THR A 263 15.92 19.18 -4.48
C THR A 263 16.01 17.91 -3.64
N ASN A 264 14.96 17.09 -3.63
CA ASN A 264 14.96 15.81 -2.90
C ASN A 264 15.82 14.75 -3.59
N TYR A 265 15.87 14.70 -4.92
CA TYR A 265 16.79 13.81 -5.65
C TYR A 265 18.26 14.15 -5.37
N GLU A 266 18.61 15.44 -5.29
CA GLU A 266 19.94 15.88 -4.90
C GLU A 266 20.32 15.36 -3.51
N LYS A 267 19.44 15.59 -2.52
CA LYS A 267 19.65 15.11 -1.13
C LYS A 267 19.71 13.59 -1.04
N ALA A 268 19.00 12.89 -1.91
CA ALA A 268 19.04 11.43 -2.02
C ALA A 268 20.27 10.89 -2.78
N GLY A 269 21.16 11.77 -3.27
CA GLY A 269 22.34 11.37 -4.03
C GLY A 269 22.02 10.80 -5.42
N ARG A 270 20.95 11.28 -6.08
CA ARG A 270 20.50 10.84 -7.42
C ARG A 270 20.62 11.96 -8.46
N PRO A 271 21.85 12.32 -8.88
CA PRO A 271 22.08 13.48 -9.75
C PRO A 271 21.45 13.32 -11.15
N GLU A 272 21.32 12.10 -11.67
CA GLU A 272 20.68 11.85 -12.98
C GLU A 272 19.17 12.15 -12.91
N ALA A 273 18.49 11.70 -11.86
CA ALA A 273 17.07 11.97 -11.63
C ALA A 273 16.82 13.47 -11.35
N GLN A 274 17.73 14.12 -10.60
CA GLN A 274 17.71 15.57 -10.41
C GLN A 274 17.83 16.31 -11.75
N ALA A 275 18.82 15.97 -12.57
CA ALA A 275 19.05 16.60 -13.86
C ALA A 275 17.86 16.41 -14.80
N ALA A 276 17.27 15.21 -14.83
CA ALA A 276 16.06 14.93 -15.59
C ALA A 276 14.89 15.83 -15.13
N ALA A 277 14.70 16.04 -13.82
CA ALA A 277 13.61 16.85 -13.30
C ALA A 277 13.79 18.33 -13.67
N LEU A 278 15.02 18.85 -13.58
CA LEU A 278 15.34 20.21 -13.99
C LEU A 278 15.18 20.41 -15.51
N LYS A 279 15.53 19.42 -16.31
CA LYS A 279 15.36 19.47 -17.77
C LYS A 279 13.89 19.66 -18.16
N VAL A 280 12.97 18.95 -17.49
CA VAL A 280 11.53 19.12 -17.68
C VAL A 280 11.10 20.56 -17.31
N VAL A 281 11.61 21.12 -16.22
CA VAL A 281 11.35 22.51 -15.80
C VAL A 281 11.84 23.50 -16.86
N ASP A 282 13.06 23.33 -17.39
CA ASP A 282 13.62 24.20 -18.43
C ASP A 282 12.79 24.14 -19.73
N SER A 283 12.31 22.96 -20.10
CA SER A 283 11.40 22.78 -21.23
C SER A 283 10.05 23.48 -21.01
N TYR A 284 9.54 23.50 -19.78
CA TYR A 284 8.36 24.30 -19.44
C TYR A 284 8.60 25.80 -19.54
N ASP A 285 9.67 26.30 -18.95
CA ASP A 285 9.97 27.73 -18.91
C ASP A 285 10.22 28.29 -20.31
N ALA A 286 10.66 27.44 -21.24
CA ALA A 286 10.82 27.79 -22.65
C ALA A 286 9.54 27.57 -23.50
N GLY A 287 8.43 27.14 -22.91
CA GLY A 287 7.17 26.88 -23.62
C GLY A 287 7.18 25.64 -24.53
N ARG A 288 8.16 24.74 -24.37
CA ARG A 288 8.32 23.52 -25.18
C ARG A 288 7.58 22.35 -24.54
N LEU A 289 6.24 22.43 -24.53
CA LEU A 289 5.39 21.46 -23.82
C LEU A 289 5.55 20.01 -24.33
N VAL A 290 5.76 19.82 -25.63
CA VAL A 290 5.97 18.48 -26.21
C VAL A 290 7.28 17.85 -25.71
N ASP A 291 8.34 18.66 -25.61
CA ASP A 291 9.63 18.21 -25.07
C ASP A 291 9.50 17.87 -23.58
N ALA A 292 8.80 18.73 -22.83
CA ALA A 292 8.53 18.51 -21.40
C ALA A 292 7.75 17.20 -21.16
N GLU A 293 6.75 16.89 -21.99
CA GLU A 293 6.01 15.62 -21.91
C GLU A 293 6.89 14.40 -22.24
N ALA A 294 7.78 14.52 -23.23
CA ALA A 294 8.72 13.44 -23.56
C ALA A 294 9.75 13.21 -22.46
N GLU A 295 10.28 14.29 -21.88
CA GLU A 295 11.24 14.26 -20.77
C GLU A 295 10.59 13.74 -19.49
N MET A 296 9.30 14.04 -19.26
CA MET A 296 8.56 13.53 -18.11
C MET A 296 8.47 11.99 -18.10
N LYS A 297 8.48 11.32 -19.26
CA LYS A 297 8.54 9.85 -19.32
C LYS A 297 9.82 9.27 -18.73
N VAL A 298 10.91 10.03 -18.77
CA VAL A 298 12.17 9.62 -18.12
C VAL A 298 11.99 9.64 -16.60
N ILE A 299 11.34 10.69 -16.08
CA ILE A 299 10.97 10.79 -14.66
C ILE A 299 10.00 9.70 -14.24
N GLU A 300 9.03 9.33 -15.09
CA GLU A 300 8.15 8.18 -14.84
C GLU A 300 8.95 6.87 -14.68
N GLY A 301 10.02 6.68 -15.46
CA GLY A 301 10.93 5.55 -15.31
C GLY A 301 11.64 5.51 -13.95
N TYR A 302 12.18 6.65 -13.51
CA TYR A 302 12.76 6.78 -12.17
C TYR A 302 11.74 6.47 -11.07
N CYS A 303 10.49 6.92 -11.22
CA CYS A 303 9.41 6.60 -10.28
C CYS A 303 9.04 5.11 -10.33
N ALA A 304 9.06 4.47 -11.49
CA ALA A 304 8.75 3.05 -11.64
C ALA A 304 9.83 2.11 -11.06
N GLY A 305 11.00 2.66 -10.69
CA GLY A 305 12.13 1.85 -10.24
C GLY A 305 12.76 1.04 -11.37
N THR A 306 12.63 1.50 -12.62
CA THR A 306 13.23 0.83 -13.79
C THR A 306 14.73 1.10 -13.96
N ASP A 307 15.39 1.63 -12.93
CA ASP A 307 16.84 1.75 -12.86
C ASP A 307 17.46 0.37 -12.58
N ASN A 308 17.48 -0.48 -13.59
CA ASN A 308 18.58 -1.43 -13.75
C ASN A 308 19.68 -0.71 -14.54
N ALA A 309 20.54 0.04 -13.84
CA ALA A 309 21.87 0.43 -14.29
C ALA A 309 22.75 0.75 -13.07
#